data_AF-A0A7C1R605-F1
#
_entry.id   AF-A0A7C1R605-F1
#
_cell.length_a   1.000
_cell.length_b   1.000
_cell.length_c   1.000
_cell.angle_alpha   90.00
_cell.angle_beta   90.00
_cell.angle_gamma   90.00
#
_symmetry.space_group_name_H-M   'P 1'
#
loop_
_entity.id
_entity.type
_entity.pdbx_description
1 polymer ?
#
loop_
_entity_poly.entity_id
_entity_poly.type
_entity_poly.pdbx_seq_one_letter_code
_entity_poly.pdbx_strand_id
1 'polypeptide(L)'
;MAYNDFPYNDRVSVLAPAKTKGIAWAGCLDGEGRDWWYYLEVDYMENETGKASPVTSTETIWANRHIDVGTVIYDPGQNTLTISLKGGWSLSDISEPVKIQGYNKIPKNTPGTGLLNSYRGKDTRIEIPPHRYYVIHLDVQLCQ
;
A
#
# COMPACT_ATOMS: atom_id res chain seq x y z
N MET A 1 -24.89 -15.08 -41.38
CA MET A 1 -24.29 -16.13 -40.53
C MET A 1 -24.71 -15.82 -39.10
N ALA A 2 -25.43 -16.73 -38.45
CA ALA A 2 -26.02 -16.49 -37.15
C ALA A 2 -25.01 -16.82 -36.05
N TYR A 3 -25.10 -16.14 -34.89
CA TYR A 3 -24.22 -16.31 -33.73
C TYR A 3 -24.06 -17.77 -33.24
N ASN A 4 -25.00 -18.65 -33.61
CA ASN A 4 -24.98 -20.06 -33.22
C ASN A 4 -24.06 -20.95 -34.09
N ASP A 5 -23.46 -20.43 -35.16
CA ASP A 5 -22.64 -21.21 -36.09
C ASP A 5 -21.16 -21.36 -35.66
N PHE A 6 -20.76 -20.81 -34.51
CA PHE A 6 -19.38 -20.96 -34.00
C PHE A 6 -19.23 -22.16 -33.05
N PRO A 7 -18.22 -23.03 -33.24
CA PRO A 7 -17.91 -24.13 -32.33
C PRO A 7 -17.56 -23.59 -30.93
N TYR A 8 -17.90 -24.35 -29.89
CA TYR A 8 -17.81 -23.94 -28.47
C TYR A 8 -16.43 -23.37 -28.06
N ASN A 9 -15.35 -23.87 -28.66
CA ASN A 9 -13.98 -23.41 -28.37
C ASN A 9 -13.65 -22.01 -28.92
N ASP A 10 -14.38 -21.51 -29.92
CA ASP A 10 -14.19 -20.16 -30.47
C ASP A 10 -15.06 -19.10 -29.75
N ARG A 11 -15.87 -19.51 -28.77
CA ARG A 11 -16.65 -18.59 -27.91
C ARG A 11 -15.86 -18.07 -26.70
N VAL A 12 -14.64 -18.57 -26.50
CA VAL A 12 -13.81 -18.26 -25.32
C VAL A 12 -13.00 -16.97 -25.50
N SER A 13 -12.90 -16.44 -26.72
CA SER A 13 -12.16 -15.21 -26.99
C SER A 13 -13.03 -13.96 -26.89
N VAL A 14 -13.47 -13.56 -25.68
CA VAL A 14 -13.45 -12.18 -25.14
C VAL A 14 -13.79 -12.20 -23.62
N LEU A 15 -13.10 -13.01 -22.80
CA LEU A 15 -13.09 -12.74 -21.36
C LEU A 15 -11.98 -11.72 -21.12
N ALA A 16 -12.35 -10.45 -20.98
CA ALA A 16 -11.43 -9.45 -20.47
C ALA A 16 -10.83 -9.99 -19.15
N PRO A 17 -9.52 -9.81 -18.90
CA PRO A 17 -8.88 -10.29 -17.67
C PRO A 17 -9.69 -9.83 -16.46
N ALA A 18 -10.06 -10.78 -15.60
CA ALA A 18 -10.88 -10.50 -14.44
C ALA A 18 -10.03 -9.72 -13.43
N LYS A 19 -10.42 -8.47 -13.14
CA LYS A 19 -9.74 -7.65 -12.12
C LYS A 19 -10.35 -7.90 -10.76
N THR A 20 -9.57 -8.41 -9.81
CA THR A 20 -9.97 -8.54 -8.41
C THR A 20 -9.49 -7.34 -7.62
N LYS A 21 -10.40 -6.52 -7.08
CA LYS A 21 -10.05 -5.34 -6.25
C LYS A 21 -9.83 -5.74 -4.80
N GLY A 22 -8.93 -5.04 -4.11
CA GLY A 22 -8.62 -5.26 -2.70
C GLY A 22 -8.10 -4.01 -2.00
N ILE A 23 -8.17 -4.02 -0.66
CA ILE A 23 -7.54 -3.03 0.21
C ILE A 23 -6.27 -3.64 0.79
N ALA A 24 -5.22 -2.84 0.83
CA ALA A 24 -3.95 -3.22 1.42
C ALA A 24 -3.38 -2.15 2.36
N TRP A 25 -2.64 -2.60 3.36
CA TRP A 25 -1.94 -1.75 4.34
C TRP A 25 -0.46 -2.11 4.38
N ALA A 26 0.42 -1.12 4.50
CA ALA A 26 1.85 -1.36 4.64
C ALA A 26 2.30 -1.38 6.11
N GLY A 27 3.21 -2.30 6.44
CA GLY A 27 3.76 -2.49 7.79
C GLY A 27 3.67 -3.93 8.27
N CYS A 28 4.44 -4.26 9.29
CA CYS A 28 4.38 -5.55 10.00
C CYS A 28 3.74 -5.45 11.40
N LEU A 29 3.53 -4.23 11.91
CA LEU A 29 2.94 -3.99 13.22
C LEU A 29 1.43 -3.84 13.11
N ASP A 30 0.70 -4.75 13.77
CA ASP A 30 -0.75 -4.68 13.87
C ASP A 30 -1.14 -3.41 14.65
N GLY A 31 -2.03 -2.62 14.07
CA GLY A 31 -2.64 -1.53 14.80
C GLY A 31 -3.77 -2.00 15.70
N GLU A 32 -4.02 -1.28 16.79
CA GLU A 32 -5.09 -1.58 17.73
C GLU A 32 -6.48 -1.34 17.12
N GLY A 33 -7.51 -2.04 17.62
CA GLY A 33 -8.91 -1.84 17.23
C GLY A 33 -9.64 -3.13 16.81
N ARG A 34 -10.82 -2.97 16.20
CA ARG A 34 -11.64 -4.09 15.70
C ARG A 34 -11.31 -4.48 14.26
N ASP A 35 -10.91 -3.51 13.45
CA ASP A 35 -10.52 -3.73 12.06
C ASP A 35 -9.03 -4.01 11.99
N TRP A 36 -8.62 -4.78 10.99
CA TRP A 36 -7.21 -5.08 10.76
C TRP A 36 -6.57 -3.94 9.95
N TRP A 37 -5.37 -3.54 10.36
CA TRP A 37 -4.56 -2.54 9.68
C TRP A 37 -3.11 -2.63 10.16
N TYR A 38 -2.22 -2.15 9.31
CA TYR A 38 -0.78 -2.09 9.59
C TYR A 38 -0.31 -0.65 9.54
N TYR A 39 0.82 -0.41 10.20
CA TYR A 39 1.58 0.83 10.09
C TYR A 39 3.06 0.54 9.97
N LEU A 40 3.78 1.46 9.34
CA LEU A 40 5.23 1.51 9.34
C LEU A 40 5.68 2.33 10.55
N GLU A 41 6.54 1.78 11.40
CA GLU A 41 7.35 2.55 12.36
C GLU A 41 8.71 2.83 11.70
N VAL A 42 9.15 4.08 11.73
CA VAL A 42 10.48 4.45 11.22
C VAL A 42 11.53 3.93 12.18
N ASP A 43 12.52 3.22 11.62
CA ASP A 43 13.65 2.67 12.34
C ASP A 43 14.62 3.78 12.73
N TYR A 44 15.23 3.65 13.91
CA TYR A 44 16.26 4.55 14.39
C TYR A 44 17.50 3.77 14.77
N MET A 45 18.66 4.30 14.40
CA MET A 45 19.97 3.77 14.80
C MET A 45 20.75 4.85 15.55
N GLU A 46 21.42 4.46 16.63
CA GLU A 46 22.36 5.34 17.31
C GLU A 46 23.61 5.55 16.44
N ASN A 47 23.99 6.81 16.27
CA ASN A 47 25.27 7.16 15.65
C ASN A 47 26.42 7.09 16.68
N GLU A 48 27.65 7.29 16.21
CA GLU A 48 28.87 7.29 17.05
C GLU A 48 28.83 8.30 18.22
N THR A 49 27.92 9.27 18.17
CA THR A 49 27.71 10.26 19.25
C THR A 49 26.63 9.85 20.27
N GLY A 50 26.08 8.64 20.16
CA GLY A 50 24.99 8.13 20.99
C GLY A 50 23.62 8.76 20.67
N LYS A 51 23.49 9.46 19.54
CA LYS A 51 22.24 10.11 19.13
C LYS A 51 21.51 9.24 18.12
N ALA A 52 20.31 8.79 18.48
CA ALA A 52 19.42 8.08 17.58
C ALA A 52 19.03 8.98 16.38
N SER A 53 19.20 8.46 15.18
CA SER A 53 18.80 9.10 13.92
C SER A 53 17.97 8.13 13.08
N PRO A 54 16.96 8.62 12.33
CA PRO A 54 16.14 7.74 11.52
C PRO A 54 16.98 7.11 10.41
N VAL A 55 16.72 5.85 10.11
CA VAL A 55 17.34 5.10 9.01
C VAL A 55 16.29 4.59 8.04
N THR A 56 16.72 4.03 6.92
CA THR A 56 15.81 3.48 5.92
C THR A 56 14.99 2.33 6.51
N SER A 57 13.67 2.44 6.40
CA SER A 57 12.73 1.40 6.84
C SER A 57 12.08 0.74 5.64
N THR A 58 11.95 -0.59 5.70
CA THR A 58 11.33 -1.38 4.63
C THR A 58 10.27 -2.27 5.22
N GLU A 59 9.07 -2.24 4.64
CA GLU A 59 7.93 -3.00 5.13
C GLU A 59 7.17 -3.67 3.99
N THR A 60 6.50 -4.78 4.31
CA THR A 60 5.61 -5.48 3.37
C THR A 60 4.26 -4.78 3.30
N ILE A 61 3.62 -4.84 2.13
CA ILE A 61 2.25 -4.39 1.91
C ILE A 61 1.34 -5.61 1.92
N TRP A 62 0.38 -5.65 2.83
CA TRP A 62 -0.53 -6.77 3.04
C TRP A 62 -1.95 -6.43 2.60
N ALA A 63 -2.48 -7.21 1.64
CA ALA A 63 -3.91 -7.27 1.35
C ALA A 63 -4.54 -8.44 2.11
N ASN A 64 -5.78 -8.25 2.58
CA ASN A 64 -6.54 -9.27 3.33
C ASN A 64 -5.69 -9.97 4.43
N ARG A 65 -4.86 -9.21 5.16
CA ARG A 65 -3.96 -9.65 6.25
C ARG A 65 -2.78 -10.57 5.89
N HIS A 66 -2.88 -11.35 4.82
CA HIS A 66 -1.92 -12.44 4.55
C HIS A 66 -1.44 -12.50 3.10
N ILE A 67 -1.92 -11.60 2.23
CA ILE A 67 -1.51 -11.55 0.84
C ILE A 67 -0.46 -10.46 0.69
N ASP A 68 0.79 -10.86 0.46
CA ASP A 68 1.88 -9.96 0.15
C ASP A 68 1.70 -9.41 -1.26
N VAL A 69 1.41 -8.10 -1.37
CA VAL A 69 1.15 -7.41 -2.63
C VAL A 69 2.29 -6.48 -3.05
N GLY A 70 3.34 -6.35 -2.25
CA GLY A 70 4.38 -5.35 -2.50
C GLY A 70 5.20 -5.00 -1.27
N THR A 71 6.05 -4.00 -1.46
CA THR A 71 6.89 -3.41 -0.41
C THR A 71 6.77 -1.89 -0.41
N VAL A 72 6.98 -1.30 0.75
CA VAL A 72 7.21 0.13 0.90
C VAL A 72 8.57 0.38 1.53
N ILE A 73 9.27 1.40 1.07
CA ILE A 73 10.56 1.84 1.61
C ILE A 73 10.44 3.32 1.98
N TYR A 74 10.77 3.66 3.23
CA TYR A 74 10.95 5.03 3.68
C TYR A 74 12.45 5.38 3.67
N ASP A 75 12.83 6.41 2.91
CA ASP A 75 14.18 6.99 2.92
C ASP A 75 14.18 8.30 3.72
N PRO A 76 14.76 8.34 4.94
CA PRO A 76 14.82 9.57 5.74
C PRO A 76 15.80 10.61 5.19
N GLY A 77 16.75 10.23 4.34
CA GLY A 77 17.68 11.17 3.71
C GLY A 77 16.99 12.03 2.64
N GLN A 78 15.94 11.49 2.01
CA GLN A 78 15.14 12.18 1.00
C GLN A 78 13.71 12.50 1.47
N ASN A 79 13.33 12.08 2.68
CA ASN A 79 11.95 12.13 3.17
C ASN A 79 10.96 11.57 2.13
N THR A 80 11.28 10.41 1.56
CA THR A 80 10.54 9.82 0.44
C THR A 80 10.04 8.42 0.78
N LEU A 81 8.76 8.15 0.53
CA LEU A 81 8.18 6.81 0.52
C LEU A 81 8.15 6.27 -0.92
N THR A 82 8.65 5.06 -1.12
CA THR A 82 8.60 4.35 -2.41
C THR A 82 7.82 3.05 -2.28
N ILE A 83 6.74 2.92 -3.05
CA ILE A 83 5.84 1.76 -3.10
C ILE A 83 6.19 0.93 -4.34
N SER A 84 6.43 -0.37 -4.15
CA SER A 84 6.67 -1.32 -5.23
C SER A 84 5.68 -2.48 -5.12
N LEU A 85 4.79 -2.64 -6.10
CA LEU A 85 3.82 -3.74 -6.12
C LEU A 85 4.41 -4.99 -6.79
N LYS A 86 4.07 -6.17 -6.27
CA LYS A 86 4.48 -7.47 -6.84
C LYS A 86 3.75 -7.77 -8.14
N GLY A 87 4.35 -8.64 -8.97
CA GLY A 87 3.79 -9.04 -10.26
C GLY A 87 2.33 -9.47 -10.18
N GLY A 88 1.52 -8.98 -11.11
CA GLY A 88 0.06 -9.18 -11.15
C GLY A 88 -0.74 -8.11 -10.42
N TRP A 89 -0.16 -7.46 -9.39
CA TRP A 89 -0.81 -6.38 -8.65
C TRP A 89 -0.55 -5.02 -9.29
N SER A 90 -1.56 -4.17 -9.25
CA SER A 90 -1.49 -2.76 -9.64
C SER A 90 -2.36 -1.92 -8.73
N LEU A 91 -2.16 -0.60 -8.73
CA LEU A 91 -3.11 0.30 -8.09
C LEU A 91 -4.46 0.22 -8.83
N SER A 92 -5.55 0.30 -8.07
CA SER A 92 -6.89 0.42 -8.64
C SER A 92 -7.00 1.69 -9.46
N ASP A 93 -7.72 1.64 -10.58
CA ASP A 93 -7.96 2.82 -11.43
C ASP A 93 -9.05 3.72 -10.83
N ILE A 94 -8.69 4.42 -9.75
CA ILE A 94 -9.49 5.43 -9.06
C ILE A 94 -8.63 6.68 -8.84
N SER A 95 -9.19 7.80 -8.38
CA SER A 95 -8.42 9.06 -8.22
C SER A 95 -7.35 8.99 -7.13
N GLU A 96 -7.63 8.32 -6.02
CA GLU A 96 -6.77 8.29 -4.83
C GLU A 96 -6.51 6.85 -4.34
N PRO A 97 -5.85 6.00 -5.15
CA PRO A 97 -5.55 4.63 -4.73
C PRO A 97 -4.48 4.58 -3.64
N VAL A 98 -3.68 5.62 -3.43
CA VAL A 98 -2.70 5.70 -2.36
C VAL A 98 -3.09 6.82 -1.39
N LYS A 99 -3.19 6.49 -0.10
CA LYS A 99 -3.53 7.44 0.97
C LYS A 99 -2.58 7.23 2.14
N ILE A 100 -1.91 8.29 2.59
CA ILE A 100 -0.87 8.21 3.62
C ILE A 100 -1.11 9.25 4.69
N GLN A 101 -0.84 8.87 5.95
CA GLN A 101 -0.78 9.79 7.07
C GLN A 101 0.44 9.52 7.93
N GLY A 102 1.24 10.56 8.16
CA GLY A 102 2.30 10.57 9.16
C GLY A 102 1.75 10.87 10.56
N TYR A 103 2.32 10.22 11.57
CA TYR A 103 2.00 10.42 12.98
C TYR A 103 3.27 10.45 13.84
N ASN A 104 3.28 11.31 14.86
CA ASN A 104 4.29 11.27 15.93
C ASN A 104 3.89 10.33 17.08
N LYS A 105 2.60 9.97 17.14
CA LYS A 105 2.03 9.01 18.08
C LYS A 105 0.99 8.17 17.34
N ILE A 106 1.12 6.85 17.44
CA ILE A 106 0.21 5.92 16.75
C ILE A 106 -1.24 6.09 17.24
N PRO A 107 -2.24 6.05 16.34
CA PRO A 107 -3.64 6.09 16.72
C PRO A 107 -4.08 4.77 17.37
N LYS A 108 -5.03 4.87 18.30
CA LYS A 108 -5.58 3.71 19.06
C LYS A 108 -6.54 2.83 18.27
N ASN A 109 -7.00 3.30 17.12
CA ASN A 109 -7.94 2.60 16.25
C ASN A 109 -7.50 2.82 14.82
N THR A 110 -7.95 1.94 13.93
CA THR A 110 -7.81 2.11 12.49
C THR A 110 -8.28 3.50 12.06
N PRO A 111 -7.39 4.32 11.46
CA PRO A 111 -7.81 5.61 10.94
C PRO A 111 -8.81 5.41 9.82
N GLY A 112 -9.91 6.16 9.85
CA GLY A 112 -10.80 6.25 8.71
C GLY A 112 -10.00 6.73 7.48
N THR A 113 -10.18 6.08 6.33
CA THR A 113 -9.39 6.40 5.13
C THR A 113 -9.58 7.85 4.66
N GLY A 114 -10.71 8.49 4.99
CA GLY A 114 -10.97 9.93 4.78
C GLY A 114 -10.13 10.88 5.65
N LEU A 115 -9.42 10.37 6.65
CA LEU A 115 -8.55 11.15 7.55
C LEU A 115 -7.06 11.08 7.16
N LEU A 116 -6.71 10.28 6.16
CA LEU A 116 -5.33 10.12 5.72
C LEU A 116 -4.94 11.21 4.73
N ASN A 117 -4.30 12.29 5.19
CA ASN A 117 -4.17 13.53 4.45
C ASN A 117 -2.72 14.03 4.24
N SER A 118 -1.71 13.32 4.74
CA SER A 118 -0.31 13.66 4.41
C SER A 118 -0.03 13.49 2.91
N TYR A 119 -0.67 12.52 2.26
CA TYR A 119 -0.66 12.37 0.81
C TYR A 119 -1.89 11.60 0.33
N ARG A 120 -2.42 12.01 -0.82
CA ARG A 120 -3.50 11.33 -1.56
C ARG A 120 -3.23 11.45 -3.05
N GLY A 121 -3.18 10.32 -3.76
CA GLY A 121 -2.94 10.36 -5.20
C GLY A 121 -2.61 8.99 -5.79
N LYS A 122 -1.96 9.03 -6.97
CA LYS A 122 -1.60 7.86 -7.78
C LYS A 122 -0.10 7.56 -7.80
N ASP A 123 0.73 8.49 -7.35
CA ASP A 123 2.19 8.32 -7.34
C ASP A 123 2.61 7.24 -6.36
N THR A 124 3.63 6.49 -6.75
CA THR A 124 4.26 5.44 -5.94
C THR A 124 5.60 5.90 -5.35
N ARG A 125 6.08 7.09 -5.71
CA ARG A 125 7.22 7.75 -5.09
C ARG A 125 6.74 9.09 -4.55
N ILE A 126 6.68 9.20 -3.23
CA ILE A 126 5.98 10.29 -2.53
C ILE A 126 6.96 11.00 -1.60
N GLU A 127 7.18 12.29 -1.81
CA GLU A 127 7.80 13.15 -0.81
C GLU A 127 6.82 13.38 0.35
N ILE A 128 7.26 13.11 1.58
CA ILE A 128 6.39 13.16 2.76
C ILE A 128 7.12 13.75 3.97
N PRO A 129 6.49 14.62 4.77
CA PRO A 129 7.15 15.15 5.97
C PRO A 129 7.57 14.04 6.94
N PRO A 130 8.74 14.18 7.60
CA PRO A 130 9.26 13.17 8.51
C PRO A 130 8.36 13.00 9.74
N HIS A 131 7.98 11.76 10.03
CA HIS A 131 7.18 11.34 11.17
C HIS A 131 7.70 10.01 11.70
N ARG A 132 7.34 9.65 12.93
CA ARG A 132 7.76 8.37 13.54
C ARG A 132 6.97 7.18 13.01
N TYR A 133 5.71 7.39 12.65
CA TYR A 133 4.81 6.35 12.15
C TYR A 133 4.13 6.80 10.87
N TYR A 134 3.90 5.86 9.96
CA TYR A 134 3.10 6.10 8.76
C TYR A 134 2.02 5.04 8.63
N VAL A 135 0.80 5.51 8.42
CA VAL A 135 -0.33 4.66 8.00
C VAL A 135 -0.48 4.82 6.50
N ILE A 136 -0.34 3.71 5.77
CA ILE A 136 -0.27 3.68 4.30
C ILE A 136 -1.37 2.74 3.81
N HIS A 137 -2.42 3.32 3.23
CA HIS A 137 -3.55 2.59 2.65
C HIS A 137 -3.44 2.56 1.13
N LEU A 138 -3.63 1.39 0.54
CA LEU A 138 -3.65 1.20 -0.90
C LEU A 138 -4.97 0.53 -1.34
N ASP A 139 -5.57 1.08 -2.39
CA ASP A 139 -6.58 0.38 -3.19
C ASP A 139 -5.85 -0.32 -4.34
N VAL A 140 -5.77 -1.64 -4.29
CA VAL A 140 -5.04 -2.47 -5.26
C VAL A 140 -5.99 -3.31 -6.10
N GLN A 141 -5.52 -3.78 -7.24
CA GLN A 141 -6.23 -4.73 -8.08
C GLN A 141 -5.25 -5.79 -8.61
N LEU A 142 -5.70 -7.04 -8.66
CA LEU A 142 -5.00 -8.14 -9.32
C LEU A 142 -5.59 -8.31 -10.72
N CYS A 143 -4.75 -8.18 -11.76
CA CYS A 143 -5.14 -8.57 -13.12
C CYS A 143 -4.81 -10.06 -13.31
N GLN A 144 -5.84 -10.88 -13.48
CA GLN A 144 -5.72 -12.31 -13.80
C GLN A 144 -5.88 -12.55 -15.30
#